data_AF-A0A1V4YUB2-F1
#
_entry.id   AF-A0A1V4YUB2-F1
#
_cell.length_a   1.000
_cell.length_b   1.000
_cell.length_c   1.000
_cell.angle_alpha   90.00
_cell.angle_beta   90.00
_cell.angle_gamma   90.00
#
_symmetry.space_group_name_H-M   'P 1'
#
loop_
_entity.id
_entity.type
_entity.pdbx_description
1 polymer ?
#
loop_
_entity_poly.entity_id
_entity_poly.type
_entity_poly.pdbx_seq_one_letter_code
_entity_poly.pdbx_strand_id
1 'polypeptide(L)'
;MSIEKPKYTEHAQAPGASGIKELDMLKVKIVEMADGAAVKFPINNRAELLKVFPKSTPMACAYRGETMTMYQLIQHLDDADFPIKNAGDLATILTTRCFI
;
A
#
# COMPACT_ATOMS: atom_id res chain seq x y z
N MET A 1 14.16 36.95 26.98
CA MET A 1 13.85 35.52 26.92
C MET A 1 13.92 35.11 25.46
N SER A 2 15.02 34.48 25.04
CA SER A 2 15.21 34.03 23.67
C SER A 2 14.60 32.64 23.55
N ILE A 3 13.54 32.51 22.76
CA ILE A 3 12.88 31.24 22.50
C ILE A 3 13.79 30.45 21.55
N GLU A 4 14.48 29.45 22.08
CA GLU A 4 15.28 28.51 21.30
C GLU A 4 14.33 27.76 20.35
N LYS A 5 14.55 27.91 19.03
CA LYS A 5 13.77 27.17 18.03
C LYS A 5 14.10 25.69 18.14
N PRO A 6 13.11 24.78 18.12
CA PRO A 6 13.38 23.35 18.21
C PRO A 6 14.23 22.90 17.01
N LYS A 7 15.35 22.22 17.30
CA LYS A 7 16.15 21.49 16.32
C LYS A 7 15.35 20.26 15.90
N TYR A 8 14.70 20.33 14.75
CA TYR A 8 14.14 19.15 14.11
C TYR A 8 15.30 18.31 13.54
N THR A 9 15.50 17.12 14.08
CA THR A 9 16.39 16.09 13.52
C THR A 9 15.83 15.64 12.17
N GLU A 10 16.65 15.73 11.11
CA GLU A 10 16.34 15.47 9.69
C GLU A 10 15.92 14.01 9.35
N HIS A 11 15.38 13.23 10.28
CA HIS A 11 14.94 11.85 10.04
C HIS A 11 13.43 11.68 9.89
N ALA A 12 12.68 12.77 9.74
CA ALA A 12 11.27 12.74 9.38
C ALA A 12 11.02 13.65 8.18
N GLN A 13 11.58 13.30 7.02
CA GLN A 13 11.07 13.85 5.77
C GLN A 13 9.67 13.29 5.59
N ALA A 14 8.65 14.08 5.93
CA ALA A 14 7.32 13.89 5.39
C ALA A 14 7.47 13.75 3.86
N PRO A 15 6.81 12.78 3.21
CA PRO A 15 6.93 12.62 1.77
C PRO A 15 6.65 13.97 1.13
N GLY A 16 7.62 14.50 0.38
CA GLY A 16 7.44 15.75 -0.35
C GLY A 16 6.25 15.64 -1.31
N ALA A 17 5.77 16.76 -1.85
CA ALA A 17 4.60 16.78 -2.74
C ALA A 17 4.67 15.75 -3.89
N SER A 18 5.87 15.42 -4.37
CA SER A 18 6.12 14.35 -5.35
C SER A 18 5.80 12.94 -4.82
N GLY A 19 6.21 12.62 -3.59
CA GLY A 19 5.95 11.31 -2.98
C GLY A 19 4.47 11.10 -2.63
N ILE A 20 3.75 12.17 -2.31
CA ILE A 20 2.28 12.13 -2.14
C ILE A 20 1.61 11.76 -3.47
N LYS A 21 2.04 12.39 -4.57
CA LYS A 21 1.49 12.11 -5.91
C LYS A 21 1.77 10.67 -6.36
N GLU A 22 2.96 10.13 -6.06
CA GLU A 22 3.31 8.74 -6.37
C GLU A 22 2.47 7.73 -5.58
N LEU A 23 2.23 8.00 -4.28
CA LEU A 23 1.33 7.19 -3.46
C LEU A 23 -0.10 7.19 -3.99
N ASP A 24 -0.62 8.35 -4.40
CA ASP A 24 -1.98 8.46 -4.94
C ASP A 24 -2.11 7.73 -6.29
N MET A 25 -1.11 7.84 -7.17
CA MET A 25 -1.07 7.06 -8.42
C MET A 25 -1.00 5.55 -8.15
N LEU A 26 -0.25 5.12 -7.14
CA LEU A 26 -0.18 3.72 -6.75
C LEU A 26 -1.55 3.22 -6.25
N LYS A 27 -2.26 4.02 -5.44
CA LYS A 27 -3.62 3.67 -4.99
C LYS A 27 -4.57 3.48 -6.18
N VAL A 28 -4.56 4.40 -7.14
CA VAL A 28 -5.38 4.28 -8.36
C VAL A 28 -5.08 2.98 -9.09
N LYS A 29 -3.80 2.68 -9.31
CA LYS A 29 -3.38 1.44 -9.98
C LYS A 29 -3.84 0.18 -9.24
N ILE A 30 -3.83 0.18 -7.90
CA ILE A 30 -4.32 -0.96 -7.11
C ILE A 30 -5.83 -1.15 -7.29
N VAL A 31 -6.59 -0.05 -7.29
CA VAL A 31 -8.04 -0.09 -7.54
C VAL A 31 -8.31 -0.65 -8.94
N GLU A 32 -7.60 -0.18 -9.97
CA GLU A 32 -7.72 -0.68 -11.34
C GLU A 32 -7.39 -2.18 -11.45
N MET A 33 -6.33 -2.63 -10.78
CA MET A 33 -5.98 -4.05 -10.74
C MET A 33 -7.04 -4.90 -10.03
N ALA A 34 -7.63 -4.38 -8.94
CA ALA A 34 -8.70 -5.07 -8.23
C ALA A 34 -9.99 -5.18 -9.06
N ASP A 35 -10.33 -4.13 -9.80
CA ASP A 35 -11.48 -4.11 -10.71
C ASP A 35 -11.26 -5.06 -11.90
N GLY A 36 -10.09 -4.99 -12.55
CA GLY A 36 -9.71 -5.87 -13.64
C GLY A 36 -9.62 -7.35 -13.25
N ALA A 37 -9.30 -7.65 -11.98
CA ALA A 37 -9.29 -9.00 -11.45
C ALA A 37 -10.66 -9.46 -10.90
N ALA A 38 -11.71 -8.64 -11.05
CA ALA A 38 -13.07 -8.91 -10.58
C ALA A 38 -13.12 -9.31 -9.09
N VAL A 39 -12.34 -8.63 -8.25
CA VAL A 39 -12.30 -8.86 -6.80
C VAL A 39 -13.70 -8.68 -6.22
N LYS A 40 -14.19 -9.70 -5.51
CA LYS A 40 -15.46 -9.63 -4.79
C LYS A 40 -15.20 -9.17 -3.36
N PHE A 41 -15.82 -8.05 -2.98
CA PHE A 41 -15.80 -7.53 -1.61
C PHE A 41 -17.07 -7.96 -0.84
N PRO A 42 -17.02 -8.08 0.51
CA PRO A 42 -15.83 -7.93 1.33
C PRO A 42 -14.91 -9.14 1.22
N ILE A 43 -13.60 -8.89 1.30
CA ILE A 43 -12.59 -9.94 1.38
C ILE A 43 -12.35 -10.21 2.85
N ASN A 44 -12.55 -11.45 3.28
CA ASN A 44 -12.60 -11.78 4.71
C ASN A 44 -11.28 -12.29 5.25
N ASN A 45 -10.37 -12.70 4.37
CA ASN A 45 -9.07 -13.22 4.74
C ASN A 45 -8.07 -13.09 3.60
N ARG A 46 -6.80 -13.23 3.94
CA ARG A 46 -5.66 -13.19 3.02
C ARG A 46 -5.73 -14.25 1.92
N ALA A 47 -6.23 -15.45 2.22
CA ALA A 47 -6.27 -16.55 1.27
C ALA A 47 -7.24 -16.27 0.11
N GLU A 48 -8.36 -15.58 0.36
CA GLU A 48 -9.26 -15.08 -0.67
C GLU A 48 -8.55 -14.10 -1.60
N LEU A 49 -7.79 -13.14 -1.03
CA LEU A 49 -7.06 -12.14 -1.79
C LEU A 49 -5.94 -12.75 -2.66
N LEU A 50 -5.18 -13.71 -2.10
CA LEU A 50 -4.11 -14.42 -2.81
C LEU A 50 -4.60 -15.33 -3.95
N LYS A 51 -5.88 -15.73 -3.95
CA LYS A 51 -6.48 -16.47 -5.07
C LYS A 51 -6.78 -15.57 -6.26
N VAL A 52 -7.04 -14.29 -6.02
CA VAL A 52 -7.37 -13.32 -7.07
C VAL A 52 -6.10 -12.81 -7.75
N PHE A 53 -5.02 -12.62 -7.01
CA PHE A 53 -3.76 -12.10 -7.53
C PHE A 53 -2.70 -13.20 -7.71
N PRO A 54 -2.33 -13.55 -8.96
CA PRO A 54 -1.20 -14.45 -9.24
C PRO A 54 0.11 -14.00 -8.59
N LYS A 55 1.01 -14.96 -8.32
CA LYS A 55 2.35 -14.71 -7.75
C LYS A 55 3.18 -13.70 -8.55
N SER A 56 2.99 -13.67 -9.87
CA SER A 56 3.71 -12.83 -10.81
C SER A 56 3.05 -11.47 -11.04
N THR A 57 1.97 -11.11 -10.33
CA THR A 57 1.28 -9.83 -10.55
C THR A 57 2.23 -8.67 -10.20
N PRO A 58 2.66 -7.89 -11.21
CA PRO A 58 3.64 -6.85 -11.01
C PRO A 58 3.05 -5.70 -10.20
N MET A 59 3.88 -5.07 -9.36
CA MET A 59 3.48 -3.88 -8.62
C MET A 59 4.60 -2.83 -8.69
N ALA A 60 4.21 -1.58 -8.86
CA ALA A 60 5.14 -0.45 -8.87
C ALA A 60 5.38 0.02 -7.43
N CYS A 61 5.87 -0.90 -6.58
CA CYS A 61 6.09 -0.67 -5.16
C CYS A 61 7.40 -1.33 -4.73
N ALA A 62 8.19 -0.63 -3.92
CA ALA A 62 9.32 -1.22 -3.22
C ALA A 62 8.96 -1.45 -1.74
N TYR A 63 9.47 -2.53 -1.15
CA TYR A 63 9.46 -2.72 0.29
C TYR A 63 10.91 -2.89 0.73
N ARG A 64 11.40 -1.98 1.59
CA ARG A 64 12.79 -1.99 2.08
C ARG A 64 13.86 -2.02 0.96
N GLY A 65 13.58 -1.35 -0.17
CA GLY A 65 14.51 -1.26 -1.31
C GLY A 65 14.40 -2.39 -2.34
N GLU A 66 13.52 -3.37 -2.13
CA GLU A 66 13.26 -4.44 -3.10
C GLU A 66 11.90 -4.24 -3.78
N THR A 67 11.86 -4.38 -5.12
CA THR A 67 10.61 -4.36 -5.87
C THR A 67 9.78 -5.60 -5.49
N MET A 68 8.58 -5.37 -4.96
CA MET A 68 7.67 -6.44 -4.57
C MET A 68 6.57 -6.67 -5.59
N THR A 69 6.11 -7.91 -5.70
CA THR A 69 4.87 -8.24 -6.40
C THR A 69 3.66 -7.97 -5.50
N MET A 70 2.48 -7.82 -6.11
CA MET A 70 1.22 -7.71 -5.37
C MET A 70 1.03 -8.89 -4.41
N TYR A 71 1.37 -10.10 -4.87
CA TYR A 71 1.29 -11.32 -4.05
C TYR A 71 2.16 -11.23 -2.79
N GLN A 72 3.39 -10.76 -2.91
CA GLN A 72 4.30 -10.59 -1.78
C GLN A 72 3.76 -9.55 -0.78
N LEU A 73 3.21 -8.42 -1.26
CA LEU A 73 2.60 -7.43 -0.38
C LEU A 73 1.38 -7.98 0.36
N ILE A 74 0.53 -8.75 -0.32
CA ILE A 74 -0.62 -9.42 0.32
C ILE A 74 -0.15 -10.39 1.41
N GLN A 75 1.00 -11.06 1.22
CA GLN A 75 1.57 -11.93 2.25
C GLN A 75 1.97 -11.18 3.52
N HIS A 76 2.20 -9.86 3.45
CA HIS A 76 2.54 -9.02 4.60
C HIS A 76 1.34 -8.38 5.30
N LEU A 77 0.10 -8.62 4.84
CA LEU A 77 -1.10 -8.16 5.54
C LEU A 77 -1.25 -8.87 6.89
N ASP A 78 -1.92 -8.27 7.85
CA ASP A 78 -2.26 -8.92 9.11
C ASP A 78 -3.73 -9.36 9.08
N ASP A 79 -4.12 -10.31 9.93
CA ASP A 79 -5.52 -10.73 9.99
C ASP A 79 -6.44 -9.59 10.48
N ALA A 80 -5.87 -8.59 11.17
CA ALA A 80 -6.54 -7.36 11.58
C ALA A 80 -6.85 -6.40 10.42
N ASP A 81 -6.21 -6.56 9.25
CA ASP A 81 -6.49 -5.77 8.05
C ASP A 81 -7.79 -6.24 7.35
N PHE A 82 -8.38 -7.36 7.81
CA PHE A 82 -9.63 -7.92 7.27
C PHE A 82 -10.81 -7.69 8.24
N PRO A 83 -12.06 -7.56 7.74
CA PRO A 83 -12.45 -7.66 6.34
C PRO A 83 -12.21 -6.36 5.55
N ILE A 84 -11.68 -6.50 4.34
CA ILE A 84 -11.48 -5.37 3.41
C ILE A 84 -12.80 -5.14 2.67
N LYS A 85 -13.40 -3.96 2.81
CA LYS A 85 -14.79 -3.72 2.40
C LYS A 85 -14.94 -3.24 0.97
N ASN A 86 -13.91 -2.63 0.41
CA ASN A 86 -13.93 -2.06 -0.94
C ASN A 86 -12.50 -1.92 -1.51
N ALA A 87 -12.40 -1.58 -2.79
CA ALA A 87 -11.11 -1.43 -3.48
C ALA A 87 -10.26 -0.26 -2.94
N GLY A 88 -10.88 0.81 -2.44
CA GLY A 88 -10.17 1.94 -1.83
C GLY A 88 -9.50 1.56 -0.49
N ASP A 89 -10.18 0.75 0.33
CA ASP A 89 -9.63 0.18 1.56
C ASP A 89 -8.43 -0.72 1.22
N LEU A 90 -8.58 -1.61 0.23
CA LEU A 90 -7.52 -2.48 -0.26
C LEU A 90 -6.29 -1.68 -0.69
N ALA A 91 -6.49 -0.65 -1.51
CA ALA A 91 -5.43 0.23 -1.98
C ALA A 91 -4.74 0.97 -0.83
N THR A 92 -5.52 1.48 0.13
CA THR A 92 -4.97 2.18 1.29
C THR A 92 -4.11 1.24 2.14
N ILE A 93 -4.62 0.06 2.47
CA ILE A 93 -3.88 -0.92 3.28
C ILE A 93 -2.59 -1.33 2.55
N LEU A 94 -2.66 -1.69 1.26
CA LEU A 94 -1.48 -2.12 0.51
C LEU A 94 -0.45 -1.00 0.33
N THR A 95 -0.89 0.24 0.14
CA THR A 95 0.04 1.38 0.07
C THR A 95 0.71 1.71 1.40
N THR A 96 0.09 1.43 2.56
CA THR A 96 0.77 1.57 3.87
C THR A 96 1.91 0.56 4.06
N ARG A 97 1.89 -0.55 3.31
CA ARG A 97 2.96 -1.55 3.29
C ARG A 97 3.98 -1.26 2.18
N CYS A 98 3.82 -0.18 1.44
CA CYS A 98 4.72 0.25 0.38
C CYS A 98 5.64 1.37 0.87
N PHE A 99 6.92 1.28 0.53
CA PHE A 99 7.85 2.41 0.63
C PHE A 99 8.21 2.84 -0.79
N ILE A 100 7.85 4.09 -1.14
CA ILE A 100 8.22 4.71 -2.41
C ILE A 100 9.56 5.42 -2.23
#